data_AF-A0A0F5VCH4-F1
#
_entry.id   AF-A0A0F5VCH4-F1
#
_cell.length_a   1.000
_cell.length_b   1.000
_cell.length_c   1.000
_cell.angle_alpha   90.00
_cell.angle_beta   90.00
_cell.angle_gamma   90.00
#
_symmetry.space_group_name_H-M   'P 1'
#
loop_
_entity.id
_entity.type
_entity.pdbx_description
1 polymer ?
#
loop_
_entity_poly.entity_id
_entity_poly.type
_entity_poly.pdbx_seq_one_letter_code
_entity_poly.pdbx_strand_id
1 'polypeptide(L)'
;MNKNTVLMMKRMTEKNEGTLATAIDYIYQAFPNLSYRPRPDDVKLLAAFLQSQNPDSPAFLGELMNSSYSAIDIEINKFHSRQEKHNQRIPSFS
;
A
#
# COMPACT_ATOMS: atom_id res chain seq x y z
N MET A 1 2.29 26.31 18.96
CA MET A 1 2.45 24.89 18.55
C MET A 1 3.94 24.55 18.55
N ASN A 2 4.34 23.50 19.26
CA ASN A 2 5.73 23.15 19.50
C ASN A 2 6.36 22.51 18.25
N LYS A 3 7.49 23.01 17.75
CA LYS A 3 8.10 22.59 16.47
C LYS A 3 8.49 21.11 16.45
N ASN A 4 8.77 20.54 17.62
CA ASN A 4 9.10 19.12 17.79
C ASN A 4 7.92 18.19 17.50
N THR A 5 6.68 18.61 17.78
CA THR A 5 5.48 17.79 17.55
C THR A 5 5.20 17.62 16.05
N VAL A 6 5.41 18.68 15.27
CA VAL A 6 5.24 18.66 13.81
C VAL A 6 6.28 17.77 13.14
N LEU A 7 7.53 17.79 13.62
CA LEU A 7 8.61 16.97 13.06
C LEU A 7 8.40 15.47 13.34
N MET A 8 7.88 15.12 14.53
CA MET A 8 7.53 13.72 14.87
C MET A 8 6.33 13.21 14.06
N MET A 9 5.28 14.03 13.90
CA MET A 9 4.15 13.68 13.04
C MET A 9 4.60 13.46 11.59
N LYS A 10 5.47 14.32 11.06
CA LYS A 10 6.00 14.19 9.70
C LYS A 10 6.79 12.89 9.48
N ARG A 11 7.67 12.52 10.42
CA ARG A 11 8.43 11.26 10.35
C ARG A 11 7.54 10.01 10.51
N MET A 12 6.50 10.09 11.33
CA MET A 12 5.51 9.00 11.43
C MET A 12 4.73 8.85 10.13
N THR A 13 4.31 9.95 9.49
CA THR A 13 3.64 9.88 8.19
C THR A 13 4.55 9.36 7.08
N GLU A 14 5.82 9.78 7.00
CA GLU A 14 6.76 9.29 5.98
C GLU A 14 7.10 7.80 6.17
N LYS A 15 7.28 7.35 7.42
CA LYS A 15 7.47 5.92 7.73
C LYS A 15 6.22 5.11 7.37
N ASN A 16 5.03 5.62 7.72
CA ASN A 16 3.76 4.97 7.41
C ASN A 16 3.47 4.92 5.91
N GLU A 17 3.85 5.94 5.13
CA GLU A 17 3.72 5.92 3.67
C GLU A 17 4.60 4.82 3.04
N GLY A 18 5.83 4.65 3.52
CA GLY A 18 6.70 3.55 3.08
C GLY A 18 6.14 2.17 3.45
N THR A 19 5.60 2.04 4.68
CA THR A 19 4.97 0.80 5.14
C THR A 19 3.71 0.46 4.34
N LEU A 20 2.85 1.46 4.08
CA LEU A 20 1.63 1.28 3.29
C LEU A 20 1.94 0.88 1.85
N ALA A 21 2.89 1.56 1.20
CA ALA A 21 3.32 1.19 -0.16
C ALA A 21 3.79 -0.27 -0.21
N THR A 22 4.61 -0.67 0.76
CA THR A 22 5.11 -2.05 0.86
C THR A 22 3.99 -3.06 1.08
N ALA A 23 3.02 -2.74 1.93
CA ALA A 23 1.88 -3.60 2.21
C ALA A 23 0.97 -3.76 0.97
N ILE A 24 0.71 -2.66 0.24
CA ILE A 24 -0.06 -2.69 -1.01
C ILE A 24 0.68 -3.53 -2.06
N ASP A 25 1.98 -3.27 -2.28
CA ASP A 25 2.79 -4.04 -3.23
C ASP A 25 2.76 -5.54 -2.89
N TYR A 26 2.89 -5.90 -1.62
CA TYR A 26 2.83 -7.29 -1.15
C TYR A 26 1.47 -7.94 -1.44
N ILE A 27 0.35 -7.22 -1.22
CA ILE A 27 -0.99 -7.73 -1.52
C ILE A 27 -1.16 -7.97 -3.02
N TYR A 28 -0.75 -7.05 -3.88
CA TYR A 28 -0.83 -7.26 -5.34
C TYR A 28 0.08 -8.39 -5.83
N GLN A 29 1.24 -8.61 -5.18
CA GLN A 29 2.10 -9.75 -5.47
C GLN A 29 1.47 -11.08 -5.03
N ALA A 30 0.78 -11.10 -3.88
CA ALA A 30 0.08 -12.28 -3.39
C ALA A 30 -1.17 -12.61 -4.21
N PHE A 31 -1.80 -11.60 -4.81
CA PHE A 31 -3.01 -11.73 -5.64
C PHE A 31 -2.80 -11.11 -7.04
N PRO A 32 -1.97 -11.72 -7.90
CA PRO A 32 -1.62 -11.15 -9.20
C PRO A 32 -2.80 -11.09 -10.18
N ASN A 33 -3.84 -11.89 -9.96
CA ASN A 33 -5.00 -12.02 -10.85
C ASN A 33 -6.24 -11.27 -10.34
N LEU A 34 -6.07 -10.22 -9.54
CA LEU A 34 -7.19 -9.37 -9.14
C LEU A 34 -7.84 -8.76 -10.38
N SER A 35 -9.05 -9.22 -10.70
CA SER A 35 -9.81 -8.80 -11.90
C SER A 35 -10.41 -7.40 -11.77
N TYR A 36 -10.23 -6.77 -10.62
CA TYR A 36 -10.78 -5.47 -10.29
C TYR A 36 -9.78 -4.67 -9.47
N ARG A 37 -10.00 -3.36 -9.41
CA ARG A 37 -9.24 -2.48 -8.54
C ARG A 37 -9.80 -2.59 -7.11
N PRO A 38 -9.08 -3.20 -6.15
CA PRO A 38 -9.57 -3.34 -4.79
C PRO A 38 -9.81 -1.97 -4.15
N ARG A 39 -10.94 -1.84 -3.44
CA ARG A 39 -11.21 -0.70 -2.59
C ARG A 39 -10.43 -0.81 -1.29
N PRO A 40 -10.29 0.26 -0.51
CA PRO A 40 -9.61 0.20 0.78
C PRO A 40 -10.09 -0.90 1.73
N ASP A 41 -11.40 -1.21 1.76
CA ASP A 41 -11.95 -2.33 2.53
C ASP A 41 -11.46 -3.70 2.02
N ASP A 42 -11.44 -3.88 0.70
CA ASP A 42 -10.99 -5.13 0.08
C ASP A 42 -9.51 -5.36 0.39
N VAL A 43 -8.69 -4.29 0.35
CA VAL A 43 -7.27 -4.38 0.72
C VAL A 43 -7.10 -4.80 2.18
N LYS A 44 -7.88 -4.25 3.11
CA LYS A 44 -7.85 -4.67 4.52
C LYS A 44 -8.29 -6.13 4.68
N LEU A 45 -9.31 -6.55 3.95
CA LEU A 45 -9.77 -7.94 3.97
C LEU A 45 -8.70 -8.90 3.45
N LEU A 46 -8.06 -8.57 2.34
CA LEU A 46 -6.97 -9.35 1.75
C LEU A 46 -5.75 -9.40 2.69
N ALA A 47 -5.41 -8.29 3.34
CA ALA A 47 -4.36 -8.26 4.34
C ALA A 47 -4.68 -9.19 5.52
N ALA A 48 -5.89 -9.10 6.08
CA ALA A 48 -6.32 -9.95 7.19
C ALA A 48 -6.34 -11.44 6.79
N PHE A 49 -6.75 -11.74 5.55
CA PHE A 49 -6.67 -13.10 5.01
C PHE A 49 -5.21 -13.60 5.00
N LEU A 50 -4.27 -12.83 4.44
CA LEU A 50 -2.85 -13.21 4.41
C LEU A 50 -2.27 -13.43 5.82
N GLN A 51 -2.68 -12.61 6.78
CA GLN A 51 -2.30 -12.78 8.19
C GLN A 51 -2.91 -14.06 8.80
N SER A 52 -4.14 -14.41 8.46
CA SER A 52 -4.78 -15.65 8.93
C SER A 52 -4.12 -16.91 8.38
N GLN A 53 -3.56 -16.85 7.17
CA GLN A 53 -2.90 -17.99 6.53
C GLN A 53 -1.48 -18.21 7.07
N ASN A 54 -0.79 -17.13 7.46
CA ASN A 54 0.60 -17.18 7.91
C ASN A 54 0.78 -16.44 9.25
N PRO A 55 1.05 -17.15 10.36
CA PRO A 55 1.29 -16.50 11.65
C PRO A 55 2.54 -15.62 11.65
N ASP A 56 3.53 -15.92 10.80
CA ASP A 56 4.74 -15.10 10.57
C ASP A 56 4.54 -14.00 9.53
N SER A 57 3.29 -13.59 9.31
CA SER A 57 2.97 -12.52 8.37
C SER A 57 3.67 -11.20 8.75
N PRO A 58 4.10 -10.41 7.76
CA PRO A 58 4.84 -9.19 8.06
C PRO A 58 4.03 -8.17 8.86
N ALA A 59 4.67 -7.51 9.83
CA ALA A 59 4.03 -6.51 10.70
C ALA A 59 3.38 -5.35 9.93
N PHE A 60 3.90 -5.03 8.73
CA PHE A 60 3.35 -3.99 7.87
C PHE A 60 1.90 -4.27 7.41
N LEU A 61 1.46 -5.53 7.38
CA LEU A 61 0.07 -5.88 7.10
C LEU A 61 -0.85 -5.46 8.26
N GLY A 62 -0.36 -5.55 9.50
CA GLY A 62 -1.07 -5.06 10.69
C GLY A 62 -1.12 -3.53 10.73
N GLU A 63 -0.05 -2.84 10.31
CA GLU A 63 -0.03 -1.39 10.19
C GLU A 63 -1.01 -0.89 9.12
N LEU A 64 -1.18 -1.62 8.01
CA LEU A 64 -2.19 -1.34 7.00
C LEU A 64 -3.63 -1.39 7.58
N MET A 65 -3.92 -2.33 8.49
CA MET A 65 -5.24 -2.42 9.14
C MET A 65 -5.59 -1.17 9.95
N ASN A 66 -4.58 -0.56 10.59
CA ASN A 66 -4.71 0.66 11.38
C ASN A 66 -4.72 1.94 10.54
N SER A 67 -4.44 1.84 9.24
CA SER A 67 -4.38 2.99 8.35
C SER A 67 -5.78 3.46 7.93
N SER A 68 -5.91 4.76 7.68
CA SER A 68 -7.16 5.36 7.23
C SER A 68 -7.51 4.95 5.80
N TYR A 69 -8.79 4.90 5.48
CA TYR A 69 -9.24 4.55 4.13
C TYR A 69 -8.72 5.49 3.06
N SER A 70 -8.63 6.79 3.36
CA SER A 70 -8.06 7.78 2.44
C SER A 70 -6.58 7.54 2.17
N ALA A 71 -5.79 7.14 3.17
CA ALA A 71 -4.37 6.86 2.98
C ALA A 71 -4.16 5.61 2.10
N ILE A 72 -4.97 4.57 2.33
CA ILE A 72 -4.96 3.35 1.52
C ILE A 72 -5.37 3.67 0.07
N ASP A 73 -6.42 4.46 -0.13
CA ASP A 73 -6.88 4.82 -1.48
C ASP A 73 -5.82 5.61 -2.25
N ILE A 74 -5.16 6.58 -1.60
CA ILE A 74 -4.05 7.33 -2.18
C ILE A 74 -2.92 6.38 -2.59
N GLU A 75 -2.56 5.41 -1.74
CA GLU A 75 -1.46 4.50 -2.05
C GLU A 75 -1.82 3.49 -3.15
N ILE A 76 -3.07 3.03 -3.21
CA ILE A 76 -3.57 2.23 -4.33
C ILE A 76 -3.47 3.04 -5.64
N ASN A 77 -3.89 4.31 -5.64
CA ASN A 77 -3.75 5.19 -6.81
C ASN A 77 -2.28 5.31 -7.22
N LYS A 78 -1.38 5.59 -6.26
CA LYS A 78 0.05 5.69 -6.51
C LYS A 78 0.60 4.38 -7.09
N PHE A 79 0.22 3.22 -6.57
CA PHE A 79 0.62 1.91 -7.10
C PHE A 79 0.26 1.74 -8.57
N HIS A 80 -1.00 1.97 -8.94
CA HIS A 80 -1.44 1.86 -10.32
C HIS A 80 -0.73 2.85 -11.23
N SER A 81 -0.55 4.10 -10.80
CA SER A 81 0.24 5.07 -11.57
C SER A 81 1.71 4.67 -11.73
N ARG A 82 2.31 3.94 -10.78
CA ARG A 82 3.67 3.36 -10.92
C ARG A 82 3.68 2.23 -11.97
N GLN A 83 2.67 1.36 -11.96
CA GLN A 83 2.54 0.25 -12.91
C GLN A 83 2.27 0.75 -14.34
N GLU A 84 1.40 1.75 -14.52
CA GLU A 84 1.14 2.37 -15.83
C GLU A 84 2.40 3.00 -16.42
N LYS A 85 3.20 3.71 -15.61
CA LYS A 85 4.49 4.27 -16.03
C LYS A 85 5.50 3.18 -16.40
N HIS A 86 5.45 2.02 -15.76
CA HIS A 86 6.27 0.88 -16.11
C HIS A 86 5.86 0.28 -17.47
N ASN A 87 4.54 0.22 -17.73
CA ASN A 87 4.00 -0.32 -18.98
C ASN A 87 4.13 0.62 -20.20
N GLN A 88 4.34 1.93 -19.98
CA GLN A 88 4.58 2.91 -21.05
C GLN A 88 6.05 2.99 -21.51
N ARG A 89 6.95 2.20 -20.91
CA ARG A 89 8.39 2.21 -21.21
C ARG A 89 8.82 1.29 -22.36
N ILE A 90 7.89 0.90 -23.23
CA ILE A 90 8.25 0.29 -24.52
C ILE A 90 8.36 1.44 -25.52
N PRO A 91 9.56 1.92 -25.89
CA PRO A 91 9.66 2.76 -27.07
C PRO A 91 9.19 1.92 -28.25
N SER A 92 8.06 2.30 -28.83
CA SER A 92 7.68 1.90 -30.17
C SER A 92 8.73 2.47 -31.12
N PHE A 93 9.80 1.70 -31.36
CA PHE A 93 10.66 1.94 -32.51
C PHE A 93 9.84 1.59 -33.76
N SER A 94 9.82 2.55 -34.69
CA SER A 94 9.20 2.50 -36.03
C SER A 94 9.45 1.22 -36.79
#